data_AF-A0A842QAR2-F1
#
_entry.id   AF-A0A842QAR2-F1
#
_cell.length_a   1.000
_cell.length_b   1.000
_cell.length_c   1.000
_cell.angle_alpha   90.00
_cell.angle_beta   90.00
_cell.angle_gamma   90.00
#
_symmetry.space_group_name_H-M   'P 1'
#
loop_
_entity.id
_entity.type
_entity.pdbx_description
1 polymer ?
#
loop_
_entity_poly.entity_id
_entity_poly.type
_entity_poly.pdbx_seq_one_letter_code
_entity_poly.pdbx_strand_id
1 'polypeptide(L)'
;MRIGCVEILDEELKRKLINKEPMKSDEEIRNASVEALKLISKLSGHPILMMNDFFWTLGRSCCKEKILCVDRECNKKPCTFNLAVKLDSYDECVFEGVCKGNLNENYRNLWQPIVNTHYY
;
A
#
# COMPACT_ATOMS: atom_id res chain seq x y z
N MET A 1 -3.00 5.62 3.12
CA MET A 1 -3.06 4.26 3.68
C MET A 1 -1.65 3.74 3.85
N ARG A 2 -1.43 2.74 4.73
CA ARG A 2 -0.16 2.18 5.24
C ARG A 2 1.11 3.05 5.13
N ILE A 3 1.60 3.31 3.92
CA ILE A 3 2.77 4.19 3.65
C ILE A 3 2.57 5.62 4.18
N GLY A 4 1.33 6.11 4.21
CA GLY A 4 0.98 7.43 4.74
C GLY A 4 0.69 8.49 3.69
N CYS A 5 0.66 8.13 2.41
CA CYS A 5 0.36 9.06 1.30
C CYS A 5 -1.12 9.46 1.20
N VAL A 6 -2.01 8.73 1.87
CA VAL A 6 -3.44 9.04 2.01
C VAL A 6 -3.79 8.91 3.49
N GLU A 7 -4.56 9.84 4.02
CA GLU A 7 -4.96 9.84 5.42
C GLU A 7 -6.45 9.53 5.54
N ILE A 8 -6.82 8.70 6.51
CA ILE A 8 -8.23 8.36 6.79
C ILE A 8 -8.63 9.16 8.02
N LEU A 9 -9.43 10.20 7.81
CA LEU A 9 -9.91 11.11 8.85
C LEU A 9 -11.22 10.65 9.48
N ASP A 10 -12.01 9.88 8.71
CA ASP A 10 -13.26 9.30 9.20
C ASP A 10 -12.97 8.07 10.06
N GLU A 11 -13.30 8.15 11.35
CA GLU A 11 -13.00 7.08 12.31
C GLU A 11 -13.85 5.82 12.09
N GLU A 12 -15.05 5.93 11.52
CA GLU A 12 -15.87 4.76 11.17
C GLU A 12 -15.24 3.98 10.02
N LEU A 13 -14.81 4.68 8.98
CA LEU A 13 -14.10 4.14 7.83
C LEU A 13 -12.80 3.49 8.26
N LYS A 14 -12.02 4.17 9.09
CA LYS A 14 -10.77 3.63 9.66
C LYS A 14 -11.02 2.34 10.42
N ARG A 15 -12.06 2.28 11.26
CA ARG A 15 -12.47 1.06 11.98
C ARG A 15 -12.81 -0.07 11.01
N LYS A 16 -13.62 0.20 9.98
CA LYS A 16 -13.96 -0.78 8.94
C LYS A 16 -12.72 -1.34 8.24
N LEU A 17 -11.77 -0.47 7.88
CA LEU A 17 -10.53 -0.86 7.21
C LEU A 17 -9.64 -1.71 8.11
N ILE A 18 -9.51 -1.40 9.40
CA ILE A 18 -8.74 -2.21 10.35
C ILE A 18 -9.39 -3.60 10.53
N ASN A 19 -10.71 -3.63 10.68
CA ASN A 19 -11.47 -4.86 10.90
C ASN A 19 -11.73 -5.67 9.62
N LYS A 20 -11.28 -5.18 8.45
CA LYS A 20 -11.52 -5.80 7.13
C LYS A 20 -13.01 -6.02 6.87
N GLU A 21 -13.83 -5.04 7.24
CA GLU A 21 -15.27 -5.07 7.02
C GLU A 21 -15.61 -4.73 5.56
N PRO A 22 -16.58 -5.45 4.95
CA PRO A 22 -17.06 -5.09 3.63
C PRO A 22 -17.66 -3.68 3.58
N MET A 23 -17.43 -3.00 2.46
CA MET A 23 -17.89 -1.66 2.18
C MET A 23 -18.69 -1.61 0.87
N LYS A 24 -19.55 -0.60 0.76
CA LYS A 24 -20.37 -0.38 -0.45
C LYS A 24 -19.56 0.10 -1.65
N SER A 25 -18.53 0.90 -1.40
CA SER A 25 -17.68 1.51 -2.44
C SER A 25 -16.29 1.78 -1.88
N ASP A 26 -15.29 1.75 -2.75
CA ASP A 26 -13.90 2.12 -2.50
C ASP A 26 -13.53 3.45 -3.17
N GLU A 27 -14.49 4.09 -3.85
CA GLU A 27 -14.25 5.18 -4.79
C GLU A 27 -13.47 6.36 -4.18
N GLU A 28 -13.82 6.78 -2.96
CA GLU A 28 -13.12 7.88 -2.30
C GLU A 28 -11.66 7.53 -1.99
N ILE A 29 -11.40 6.32 -1.48
CA ILE A 29 -10.04 5.84 -1.19
C ILE A 29 -9.26 5.67 -2.49
N ARG A 30 -9.89 5.12 -3.53
CA ARG A 30 -9.30 4.93 -4.85
C ARG A 30 -8.93 6.26 -5.49
N ASN A 31 -9.83 7.24 -5.47
CA ASN A 31 -9.58 8.58 -6.01
C ASN A 31 -8.46 9.29 -5.23
N ALA A 32 -8.49 9.24 -3.90
CA ALA A 32 -7.42 9.81 -3.07
C ALA A 32 -6.06 9.15 -3.34
N SER A 33 -6.03 7.83 -3.56
CA SER A 33 -4.81 7.10 -3.91
C SER A 33 -4.28 7.47 -5.30
N VAL A 34 -5.17 7.67 -6.27
CA VAL A 34 -4.80 8.16 -7.61
C VAL A 34 -4.21 9.56 -7.55
N GLU A 35 -4.82 10.47 -6.78
CA GLU A 35 -4.29 11.84 -6.62
C GLU A 35 -2.94 11.85 -5.89
N ALA A 36 -2.78 11.02 -4.85
CA ALA A 36 -1.50 10.85 -4.19
C ALA A 36 -0.42 10.34 -5.17
N LEU A 37 -0.76 9.37 -6.03
CA LEU A 37 0.17 8.83 -7.03
C LEU A 37 0.56 9.86 -8.08
N LYS A 38 -0.40 10.67 -8.56
CA LYS A 38 -0.13 11.79 -9.47
C LYS A 38 0.83 12.80 -8.84
N LEU A 39 0.63 13.13 -7.57
CA LEU A 39 1.51 14.05 -6.85
C LEU A 39 2.93 13.47 -6.69
N ILE A 40 3.05 12.19 -6.30
CA ILE A 40 4.34 11.51 -6.18
C ILE A 40 5.06 11.47 -7.54
N SER A 41 4.35 11.14 -8.61
CA SER A 41 4.89 11.14 -9.98
C SER A 41 5.42 12.52 -10.36
N LYS A 42 4.63 13.58 -10.14
CA LYS A 42 5.04 14.95 -10.44
C LYS A 42 6.28 15.38 -9.65
N LEU A 43 6.33 15.08 -8.35
CA LEU A 43 7.41 15.53 -7.46
C LEU A 43 8.70 14.71 -7.63
N SER A 44 8.59 13.41 -7.92
CA SER A 44 9.75 12.54 -8.14
C SER A 44 10.33 12.65 -9.56
N GLY A 45 9.58 13.21 -10.51
CA GLY A 45 9.97 13.26 -11.92
C GLY A 45 9.80 11.92 -12.65
N HIS A 46 9.22 10.91 -12.01
CA HIS A 46 8.97 9.61 -12.63
C HIS A 46 7.59 9.52 -13.28
N PRO A 47 7.45 8.83 -14.44
CA PRO A 47 6.15 8.62 -15.08
C PRO A 47 5.15 7.90 -14.17
N ILE A 48 3.87 8.30 -14.24
CA ILE A 48 2.81 7.71 -13.41
C ILE A 48 2.66 6.19 -13.61
N LEU A 49 2.90 5.68 -14.82
CA LEU A 49 2.87 4.24 -15.11
C LEU A 49 3.96 3.49 -14.34
N MET A 50 5.17 4.05 -14.26
CA MET A 50 6.26 3.47 -13.47
C MET A 50 5.93 3.47 -11.98
N MET A 51 5.32 4.55 -11.48
CA MET A 51 4.87 4.61 -10.09
C MET A 51 3.79 3.57 -9.81
N ASN A 52 2.84 3.36 -10.73
CA ASN A 52 1.84 2.32 -10.60
C ASN A 52 2.47 0.93 -10.45
N ASP A 53 3.41 0.57 -11.33
CA ASP A 53 4.08 -0.74 -11.27
C ASP A 53 4.86 -0.92 -9.96
N PHE A 54 5.52 0.15 -9.51
CA PHE A 54 6.26 0.18 -8.25
C PHE A 54 5.34 -0.07 -7.04
N PHE A 55 4.28 0.74 -6.86
CA PHE A 55 3.42 0.63 -5.68
C PHE A 55 2.51 -0.62 -5.73
N TRP A 56 2.09 -1.04 -6.91
CA TRP A 56 1.31 -2.26 -7.09
C TRP A 56 2.09 -3.50 -6.66
N THR A 57 3.33 -3.65 -7.16
CA THR A 57 4.17 -4.81 -6.83
C THR A 57 4.61 -4.80 -5.36
N LEU A 58 4.87 -3.62 -4.79
CA LEU A 58 5.12 -3.41 -3.37
C LEU A 58 3.95 -3.89 -2.52
N GLY A 59 2.73 -3.41 -2.81
CA GLY A 59 1.53 -3.74 -2.05
C GLY A 59 1.27 -5.24 -2.01
N ARG A 60 1.32 -5.92 -3.17
CA ARG A 60 1.01 -7.35 -3.27
C ARG A 60 2.10 -8.29 -2.74
N SER A 61 3.37 -7.85 -2.72
CA SER A 61 4.51 -8.70 -2.35
C SER A 61 5.01 -8.39 -0.95
N CYS A 62 5.21 -7.10 -0.63
CA CYS A 62 5.88 -6.68 0.60
C CYS A 62 4.91 -6.15 1.67
N CYS A 63 3.66 -5.82 1.32
CA CYS A 63 2.75 -5.12 2.23
C CYS A 63 1.29 -5.62 2.14
N LYS A 64 1.11 -6.94 2.06
CA LYS A 64 -0.20 -7.60 1.99
C LYS A 64 -0.55 -8.25 3.33
N GLU A 65 -0.70 -9.57 3.39
CA GLU A 65 -0.92 -10.31 4.64
C GLU A 65 0.31 -10.23 5.55
N LYS A 66 1.49 -10.59 5.02
CA LYS A 66 2.80 -10.31 5.63
C LYS A 66 3.25 -8.90 5.28
N ILE A 67 3.88 -8.22 6.22
CA ILE A 67 4.43 -6.87 6.08
C ILE A 67 5.94 -6.98 6.24
N LEU A 68 6.67 -6.83 5.14
CA LEU A 68 8.11 -7.09 5.06
C LEU A 68 8.92 -6.36 6.14
N CYS A 69 8.61 -5.10 6.44
CA CYS A 69 9.32 -4.33 7.47
C CYS A 69 9.02 -4.76 8.92
N VAL A 70 8.21 -5.80 9.12
CA VAL A 70 7.82 -6.33 10.43
C VAL A 70 8.09 -7.84 10.46
N ASP A 71 7.52 -8.56 9.50
CA ASP A 71 7.60 -10.02 9.42
C ASP A 71 8.91 -10.50 8.79
N ARG A 72 9.70 -9.59 8.16
CA ARG A 72 10.94 -9.91 7.41
C ARG A 72 10.75 -10.99 6.34
N GLU A 73 9.53 -11.12 5.83
CA GLU A 73 9.19 -12.10 4.80
C GLU A 73 8.16 -11.54 3.80
N CYS A 74 8.41 -11.77 2.51
CA CYS A 74 7.49 -11.42 1.43
C CYS A 74 6.32 -12.42 1.29
N ASN A 75 5.19 -11.91 0.81
CA ASN A 75 3.99 -12.69 0.47
C ASN A 75 4.14 -13.54 -0.80
N LYS A 76 5.17 -13.29 -1.60
CA LYS A 76 5.44 -13.97 -2.87
C LYS A 76 6.90 -14.40 -2.94
N LYS A 77 7.14 -15.60 -3.49
CA LYS A 77 8.48 -16.16 -3.74
C LYS A 77 8.55 -16.59 -5.21
N PRO A 78 9.40 -15.96 -6.05
CA PRO A 78 10.24 -14.80 -5.76
C PRO A 78 9.43 -13.52 -5.47
N CYS A 79 10.02 -12.55 -4.77
CA CYS A 79 9.39 -11.26 -4.50
C CYS A 79 9.23 -10.46 -5.80
N THR A 80 7.99 -10.23 -6.25
CA THR A 80 7.75 -9.55 -7.53
C THR A 80 8.12 -8.06 -7.50
N PHE A 81 8.13 -7.42 -6.33
CA PHE A 81 8.63 -6.06 -6.17
C PHE A 81 10.13 -5.96 -6.48
N ASN A 82 10.91 -6.88 -5.91
CA ASN A 82 12.36 -6.89 -6.15
C ASN A 82 12.71 -7.23 -7.59
N LEU A 83 11.91 -8.06 -8.27
CA LEU A 83 12.06 -8.30 -9.71
C LEU A 83 11.76 -7.04 -10.53
N ALA A 84 10.74 -6.26 -10.15
CA ALA A 84 10.36 -5.04 -10.85
C ALA A 84 11.37 -3.90 -10.66
N VAL A 85 11.90 -3.75 -9.45
CA VAL A 85 12.76 -2.61 -9.07
C VAL A 85 14.26 -2.95 -9.08
N LYS A 86 14.62 -4.24 -9.19
CA LYS A 86 16.01 -4.76 -9.16
C LYS A 86 16.76 -4.34 -7.90
N LEU A 87 16.22 -4.70 -6.74
CA LEU A 87 16.86 -4.43 -5.44
C LEU A 87 17.88 -5.52 -5.08
N ASP A 88 18.97 -5.11 -4.43
CA ASP A 88 20.04 -6.01 -3.98
C ASP A 88 19.65 -6.83 -2.73
N SER A 89 18.77 -6.28 -1.89
CA SER A 89 18.30 -6.92 -0.64
C SER A 89 16.81 -7.28 -0.72
N TYR A 90 16.46 -8.45 -0.18
CA TYR A 90 15.10 -9.03 -0.20
C TYR A 90 14.42 -9.05 1.16
N ASP A 91 15.14 -8.66 2.21
CA ASP A 91 14.71 -8.82 3.61
C ASP A 91 14.28 -7.50 4.26
N GLU A 92 14.50 -6.38 3.57
CA GLU A 92 14.23 -5.03 4.06
C GLU A 92 13.29 -4.26 3.12
N CYS A 93 12.43 -3.44 3.71
CA CYS A 93 11.53 -2.57 2.94
C CYS A 93 12.24 -1.28 2.58
N VAL A 94 12.15 -0.86 1.32
CA VAL A 94 12.74 0.40 0.82
C VAL A 94 12.21 1.68 1.48
N PHE A 95 11.11 1.58 2.24
CA PHE A 95 10.52 2.69 3.00
C PHE A 95 10.64 2.52 4.51
N GLU A 96 11.47 1.61 4.99
CA GLU A 96 11.77 1.49 6.42
C GLU A 96 12.38 2.80 6.95
N GLY A 97 11.94 3.24 8.13
CA GLY A 97 12.32 4.53 8.71
C GLY A 97 11.54 5.76 8.22
N VAL A 98 10.82 5.68 7.09
CA VAL A 98 10.04 6.82 6.55
C VAL A 98 8.56 6.54 6.37
N CYS A 99 8.18 5.27 6.19
CA CYS A 99 6.78 4.85 6.05
C CYS A 99 6.02 5.04 7.37
N LYS A 100 4.87 5.73 7.33
CA LYS A 100 4.02 5.89 8.54
C LYS A 100 3.63 4.55 9.15
N GLY A 101 3.32 3.53 8.33
CA GLY A 101 3.00 2.18 8.80
C GLY A 101 4.19 1.41 9.37
N ASN A 102 5.43 1.73 8.98
CA ASN A 102 6.61 1.18 9.64
C ASN A 102 6.75 1.77 11.05
N LEU A 103 6.51 3.08 11.22
CA LEU A 103 6.69 3.78 12.49
C LEU A 103 5.46 3.73 13.41
N ASN A 104 4.27 3.45 12.89
CA ASN A 104 3.01 3.54 13.62
C ASN A 104 2.05 2.40 13.24
N GLU A 105 1.71 1.59 14.24
CA GLU A 105 0.84 0.43 14.09
C GLU A 105 -0.57 0.78 13.61
N ASN A 106 -1.12 1.94 14.01
CA ASN A 106 -2.45 2.37 13.57
C ASN A 106 -2.52 2.55 12.05
N TYR A 107 -1.44 3.00 11.41
CA TYR A 107 -1.38 3.06 9.95
C TYR A 107 -1.10 1.70 9.33
N ARG A 108 -0.32 0.86 10.00
CA ARG A 108 0.04 -0.49 9.57
C ARG A 108 -1.18 -1.41 9.46
N ASN A 109 -2.09 -1.29 10.43
CA ASN A 109 -3.27 -2.15 10.54
C ASN A 109 -4.38 -1.80 9.55
N LEU A 110 -4.31 -0.64 8.88
CA LEU A 110 -5.23 -0.29 7.80
C LEU A 110 -5.16 -1.32 6.67
N TRP A 111 -6.28 -1.97 6.35
CA TRP A 111 -6.39 -2.88 5.20
C TRP A 111 -6.86 -2.15 3.94
N GLN A 112 -6.68 -2.77 2.77
CA GLN A 112 -7.31 -2.30 1.54
C GLN A 112 -8.85 -2.43 1.65
N PRO A 113 -9.64 -1.55 1.00
CA PRO A 113 -11.08 -1.68 0.97
C PRO A 113 -11.52 -3.07 0.47
N ILE A 114 -12.51 -3.66 1.14
CA ILE A 114 -13.17 -4.89 0.68
C ILE A 114 -14.52 -4.47 0.16
N VAL A 115 -14.70 -4.49 -1.16
CA VAL A 115 -15.94 -4.10 -1.81
C VAL A 115 -16.51 -5.27 -2.59
N ASN A 116 -17.83 -5.45 -2.50
CA ASN A 116 -18.52 -6.43 -3.33
C ASN A 116 -18.73 -5.83 -4.72
N THR A 117 -17.94 -6.27 -5.68
CA THR A 117 -18.14 -5.92 -7.09
C THR A 117 -18.96 -7.01 -7.75
N HIS A 118 -20.08 -6.65 -8.41
CA HIS A 118 -20.83 -7.58 -9.27
C HIS A 118 -20.06 -7.97 -10.55
N TYR A 119 -18.86 -7.42 -10.74
CA TYR A 119 -18.00 -7.64 -11.89
C TYR A 119 -16.67 -8.23 -11.43
N TYR A 120 -16.67 -9.44 -10.86
CA TYR A 120 -15.60 -10.43 -10.92
C TYR A 120 -16.16 -11.80 -10.54
#